data_AF-A0A2A2GPP0-F1
#
_entry.id   AF-A0A2A2GPP0-F1
#
_cell.length_a   1.000
_cell.length_b   1.000
_cell.length_c   1.000
_cell.angle_alpha   90.00
_cell.angle_beta   90.00
_cell.angle_gamma   90.00
#
_symmetry.space_group_name_H-M   'P 1'
#
loop_
_entity.id
_entity.type
_entity.pdbx_description
1 polymer ?
#
loop_
_entity_poly.entity_id
_entity_poly.type
_entity_poly.pdbx_seq_one_letter_code
_entity_poly.pdbx_strand_id
1 'polypeptide(L)'
;MQHKGIDSLVLEVVYVEEGDLSDIEVVGQNGIDISLVSEYSKNILRQIAKNSNYTRVVISSTARTPRRQAEVMYNNIVNKGMQEQRRTYKQPGQRVLDVYETQKKAGKNKDEIIQAMTNKINELGASSVSTHCADFNVVNVVDIPHSSLGKNKEKFKNEAIKLLSKINVLDENNCYHIVIHQQN
;
A
#
# COMPACT_ATOMS: atom_id res chain seq x y z
N MET A 1 40.94 31.83 12.65
CA MET A 1 40.32 30.51 12.89
C MET A 1 39.22 30.70 13.93
N GLN A 2 37.97 30.77 13.50
CA GLN A 2 36.82 30.61 14.41
C GLN A 2 35.77 29.76 13.69
N HIS A 3 35.18 28.87 14.47
CA HIS A 3 34.55 27.62 14.08
C HIS A 3 33.28 27.80 13.25
N LYS A 4 33.14 26.93 12.23
CA LYS A 4 31.87 26.63 11.57
C LYS A 4 30.91 26.04 12.61
N GLY A 5 29.85 26.76 12.94
CA GLY A 5 28.67 26.20 13.59
C GLY A 5 27.88 25.38 12.56
N ILE A 6 27.63 24.13 12.89
CA ILE A 6 26.85 23.19 12.09
C ILE A 6 25.39 23.54 12.37
N ASP A 7 24.67 24.08 11.40
CA ASP A 7 23.23 24.31 11.52
C ASP A 7 22.54 22.97 11.76
N SER A 8 21.95 22.86 12.94
CA SER A 8 21.10 21.76 13.38
C SER A 8 19.86 21.70 12.49
N LEU A 9 19.70 20.60 11.73
CA LEU A 9 18.43 20.25 11.11
C LEU A 9 17.39 20.09 12.22
N VAL A 10 16.50 21.07 12.34
CA VAL A 10 15.28 20.94 13.12
C VAL A 10 14.38 19.96 12.36
N LEU A 11 14.25 18.73 12.88
CA LEU A 11 13.15 17.85 12.48
C LEU A 11 11.87 18.54 12.99
N GLU A 12 11.14 19.22 12.11
CA GLU A 12 9.80 19.70 12.41
C GLU A 12 8.91 18.47 12.65
N VAL A 13 8.71 18.14 13.93
CA VAL A 13 7.58 17.32 14.36
C VAL A 13 6.35 18.17 14.12
N VAL A 14 5.65 17.89 13.02
CA VAL A 14 4.35 18.51 12.73
C VAL A 14 3.38 18.07 13.81
N TYR A 15 3.12 18.96 14.77
CA TYR A 15 2.02 18.80 15.71
C TYR A 15 0.71 18.94 14.93
N VAL A 16 -0.09 17.87 14.91
CA VAL A 16 -1.41 17.85 14.29
C VAL A 16 -2.36 18.56 15.26
N GLU A 17 -2.99 19.68 14.83
CA GLU A 17 -4.12 20.20 15.59
C GLU A 17 -5.22 19.14 15.62
N GLU A 18 -5.63 18.71 16.82
CA GLU A 18 -6.75 17.79 17.06
C GLU A 18 -8.08 18.49 16.72
N GLY A 19 -8.30 18.81 15.44
CA GLY A 19 -9.64 19.13 14.98
C GLY A 19 -10.46 17.84 14.96
N ASP A 20 -11.69 17.88 15.47
CA ASP A 20 -12.60 16.72 15.51
C ASP A 20 -12.58 15.87 14.22
N LEU A 21 -12.23 14.60 14.37
CA LEU A 21 -12.13 13.59 13.32
C LEU A 21 -13.27 12.56 13.40
N SER A 22 -14.20 12.69 14.37
CA SER A 22 -15.24 11.68 14.64
C SER A 22 -16.15 11.42 13.43
N ASP A 23 -16.36 12.44 12.61
CA ASP A 23 -17.25 12.38 11.45
C ASP A 23 -16.61 11.74 10.20
N ILE A 24 -15.35 11.28 10.31
CA ILE A 24 -14.62 10.67 9.20
C ILE A 24 -14.48 9.17 9.39
N GLU A 25 -15.14 8.43 8.52
CA GLU A 25 -15.10 6.97 8.49
C GLU A 25 -13.85 6.46 7.76
N VAL A 26 -13.23 5.41 8.29
CA VAL A 26 -12.22 4.62 7.59
C VAL A 26 -12.71 3.17 7.55
N VAL A 27 -12.95 2.64 6.36
CA VAL A 27 -13.66 1.36 6.17
C VAL A 27 -12.97 0.47 5.14
N GLY A 28 -13.08 -0.85 5.32
CA GLY A 28 -12.66 -1.83 4.34
C GLY A 28 -13.72 -2.08 3.27
N GLN A 29 -13.31 -2.20 2.00
CA GLN A 29 -14.17 -2.67 0.91
C GLN A 29 -14.18 -4.21 0.87
N ASN A 30 -15.31 -4.83 0.50
CA ASN A 30 -15.38 -6.27 0.17
C ASN A 30 -14.77 -7.22 1.22
N GLY A 31 -15.00 -6.96 2.52
CA GLY A 31 -14.51 -7.82 3.60
C GLY A 31 -13.03 -7.64 3.95
N ILE A 32 -12.40 -6.55 3.52
CA ILE A 32 -11.08 -6.16 4.03
C ILE A 32 -11.13 -5.97 5.54
N ASP A 33 -10.24 -6.67 6.25
CA ASP A 33 -10.10 -6.57 7.70
C ASP A 33 -9.39 -5.26 8.07
N ILE A 34 -10.18 -4.30 8.53
CA ILE A 34 -9.70 -2.98 8.91
C ILE A 34 -8.96 -2.98 10.26
N SER A 35 -8.99 -4.10 11.01
CA SER A 35 -8.21 -4.25 12.24
C SER A 35 -6.70 -4.37 11.97
N LEU A 36 -6.32 -4.74 10.74
CA LEU A 36 -4.94 -4.78 10.27
C LEU A 36 -4.36 -3.39 9.95
N VAL A 37 -5.17 -2.33 10.11
CA VAL A 37 -4.74 -0.94 10.05
C VAL A 37 -4.81 -0.35 11.45
N SER A 38 -3.69 0.14 11.95
CA SER A 38 -3.58 0.75 13.27
C SER A 38 -4.43 2.01 13.39
N GLU A 39 -4.79 2.37 14.63
CA GLU A 39 -5.54 3.60 14.86
C GLU A 39 -4.72 4.85 14.50
N TYR A 40 -3.40 4.80 14.70
CA TYR A 40 -2.48 5.84 14.24
C TYR A 40 -2.59 6.07 12.73
N SER A 41 -2.52 5.01 11.92
CA SER A 41 -2.68 5.12 10.47
C SER A 41 -4.09 5.56 10.07
N LYS A 42 -5.13 5.11 10.76
CA LYS A 42 -6.50 5.59 10.53
C LYS A 42 -6.62 7.08 10.81
N ASN A 43 -6.03 7.59 11.88
CA ASN A 43 -6.04 9.02 12.21
C ASN A 43 -5.36 9.87 11.14
N ILE A 44 -4.23 9.42 10.60
CA ILE A 44 -3.59 10.10 9.46
C ILE A 44 -4.53 10.11 8.24
N LEU A 45 -5.17 8.98 7.91
CA LEU A 45 -6.11 8.91 6.79
C LEU A 45 -7.32 9.83 7.02
N ARG A 46 -7.83 9.92 8.24
CA ARG A 46 -8.90 10.86 8.60
C ARG A 46 -8.45 12.30 8.41
N GLN A 47 -7.24 12.66 8.81
CA GLN A 47 -6.70 14.00 8.60
C GLN A 47 -6.56 14.35 7.11
N ILE A 48 -6.03 13.42 6.29
CA ILE A 48 -5.95 13.58 4.83
C ILE A 48 -7.34 13.82 4.25
N ALA A 49 -8.32 13.01 4.66
CA ALA A 49 -9.69 13.10 4.18
C ALA A 49 -10.35 14.43 4.59
N LYS A 50 -10.17 14.87 5.84
CA LYS A 50 -10.65 16.16 6.37
C LYS A 50 -10.15 17.31 5.51
N ASN A 51 -8.83 17.38 5.33
CA ASN A 51 -8.18 18.43 4.53
C ASN A 51 -8.63 18.37 3.06
N SER A 52 -9.10 17.21 2.61
CA SER A 52 -9.58 16.95 1.26
C SER A 52 -11.09 17.12 1.07
N ASN A 53 -11.82 17.59 2.09
CA ASN A 53 -13.29 17.67 2.10
C ASN A 53 -13.93 16.32 1.74
N TYR A 54 -13.42 15.25 2.34
CA TYR A 54 -13.85 13.88 2.14
C TYR A 54 -14.08 13.21 3.49
N THR A 55 -15.21 12.52 3.66
CA THR A 55 -15.67 12.04 4.96
C THR A 55 -15.62 10.52 5.11
N ARG A 56 -15.23 9.78 4.07
CA ARG A 56 -15.26 8.30 4.09
C ARG A 56 -14.13 7.66 3.31
N VAL A 57 -13.04 7.34 3.98
CA VAL A 57 -11.89 6.65 3.38
C VAL A 57 -12.19 5.16 3.19
N VAL A 58 -12.20 4.72 1.94
CA VAL A 58 -12.40 3.30 1.58
C VAL A 58 -11.05 2.66 1.28
N ILE A 59 -10.73 1.58 1.99
CA ILE A 59 -9.51 0.79 1.79
C ILE A 59 -9.87 -0.48 1.00
N SER A 60 -9.27 -0.65 -0.18
CA SER A 60 -9.46 -1.83 -1.04
C SER A 60 -8.41 -2.92 -0.80
N SER A 61 -7.29 -2.57 -0.16
CA SER A 61 -6.28 -3.52 0.30
C SER A 61 -5.51 -2.99 1.49
N THR A 62 -5.10 -3.89 2.38
CA THR A 62 -4.14 -3.64 3.46
C THR A 62 -3.14 -4.80 3.55
N ALA A 63 -2.54 -5.03 4.73
CA ALA A 63 -1.58 -6.09 5.02
C ALA A 63 -2.00 -7.44 4.42
N ARG A 64 -1.02 -8.13 3.82
CA ARG A 64 -1.21 -9.40 3.10
C ARG A 64 -0.28 -10.47 3.64
N THR A 65 -0.81 -11.68 3.71
CA THR A 65 0.02 -12.89 3.80
C THR A 65 0.69 -13.17 2.45
N PRO A 66 1.77 -13.97 2.41
CA PRO A 66 2.38 -14.42 1.16
C PRO A 66 1.39 -15.08 0.20
N ARG A 67 0.49 -15.93 0.72
CA ARG A 67 -0.55 -16.60 -0.08
C ARG A 67 -1.52 -15.59 -0.69
N ARG A 68 -1.94 -14.58 0.09
CA ARG A 68 -2.82 -13.52 -0.42
C ARG A 68 -2.13 -12.67 -1.48
N GLN A 69 -0.84 -12.36 -1.30
CA GLN A 69 -0.06 -11.65 -2.32
C GLN A 69 0.03 -12.44 -3.63
N ALA A 70 0.24 -13.76 -3.56
CA ALA A 70 0.24 -14.63 -4.73
C ALA A 70 -1.11 -14.63 -5.47
N GLU A 71 -2.24 -14.65 -4.74
CA GLU A 71 -3.59 -14.54 -5.32
C GLU A 71 -3.80 -13.21 -6.05
N VAL A 72 -3.38 -12.10 -5.42
CA VAL A 72 -3.49 -10.76 -6.03
C VAL A 72 -2.67 -10.69 -7.31
N MET A 73 -1.43 -11.19 -7.29
CA MET A 73 -0.58 -11.26 -8.48
C MET A 73 -1.24 -12.10 -9.58
N TYR A 74 -1.72 -13.31 -9.25
CA TYR A 74 -2.43 -14.17 -10.21
C TYR A 74 -3.64 -13.45 -10.82
N ASN A 75 -4.50 -12.88 -9.99
CA ASN A 75 -5.72 -12.21 -10.46
C ASN A 75 -5.40 -10.97 -11.31
N ASN A 76 -4.36 -10.21 -10.96
CA ASN A 76 -3.93 -9.08 -11.78
C ASN A 76 -3.40 -9.54 -13.15
N ILE A 77 -2.67 -10.65 -13.23
CA ILE A 77 -2.25 -11.22 -14.52
C ILE A 77 -3.48 -11.61 -15.36
N VAL A 78 -4.47 -12.27 -14.76
CA VAL A 78 -5.70 -12.68 -15.45
C VAL A 78 -6.51 -11.47 -15.95
N ASN A 79 -6.63 -10.43 -15.13
CA ASN A 79 -7.51 -9.29 -15.41
C ASN A 79 -6.85 -8.18 -16.23
N LYS A 80 -5.53 -7.99 -16.09
CA LYS A 80 -4.77 -6.87 -16.68
C LYS A 80 -3.68 -7.33 -17.66
N GLY A 81 -3.40 -8.63 -17.71
CA GLY A 81 -2.38 -9.21 -18.58
C GLY A 81 -0.97 -9.20 -17.98
N MET A 82 -0.13 -10.13 -18.45
CA MET A 82 1.23 -10.30 -17.95
C MET A 82 2.12 -9.08 -18.21
N GLN A 83 2.00 -8.45 -19.38
CA GLN A 83 2.84 -7.30 -19.74
C GLN A 83 2.71 -6.14 -18.75
N GLU A 84 1.50 -5.89 -18.27
CA GLU A 84 1.26 -4.85 -17.27
C GLU A 84 1.95 -5.20 -15.95
N GLN A 85 1.82 -6.45 -15.49
CA GLN A 85 2.47 -6.89 -14.25
C GLN A 85 4.00 -6.84 -14.34
N ARG A 86 4.56 -7.10 -15.53
CA ARG A 86 5.99 -6.95 -15.80
C ARG A 86 6.47 -5.49 -15.69
N ARG A 87 5.60 -4.49 -15.87
CA ARG A 87 5.93 -3.07 -15.63
C ARG A 87 5.78 -2.66 -14.17
N THR A 88 4.83 -3.26 -13.46
CA THR A 88 4.54 -2.93 -12.06
C THR A 88 5.60 -3.47 -11.09
N TYR A 89 5.97 -4.74 -11.21
CA TYR A 89 6.80 -5.38 -10.19
C TYR A 89 8.29 -5.13 -10.36
N LYS A 90 8.99 -4.90 -9.24
CA LYS A 90 10.46 -4.93 -9.19
C LYS A 90 10.99 -6.36 -9.29
N GLN A 91 12.32 -6.52 -9.37
CA GLN A 91 12.99 -7.79 -9.61
C GLN A 91 12.49 -8.98 -8.74
N PRO A 92 12.25 -8.85 -7.41
CA PRO A 92 11.71 -9.98 -6.65
C PRO A 92 10.33 -10.42 -7.15
N GLY A 93 9.42 -9.47 -7.40
CA GLY A 93 8.12 -9.77 -7.99
C GLY A 93 8.22 -10.35 -9.41
N GLN A 94 9.19 -9.89 -10.23
CA GLN A 94 9.46 -10.48 -11.55
C GLN A 94 9.75 -11.98 -11.47
N ARG A 95 10.54 -12.41 -10.48
CA ARG A 95 10.84 -13.84 -10.26
C ARG A 95 9.60 -14.66 -9.90
N VAL A 96 8.59 -14.05 -9.28
CA VAL A 96 7.29 -14.70 -9.01
C VAL A 96 6.44 -14.78 -10.29
N LEU A 97 6.51 -13.76 -11.15
CA LEU A 97 5.86 -13.78 -12.48
C LEU A 97 6.45 -14.89 -13.38
N ASP A 98 7.77 -15.13 -13.31
CA ASP A 98 8.42 -16.24 -14.02
C ASP A 98 7.86 -17.61 -13.59
N VAL A 99 7.57 -17.77 -12.29
CA VAL A 99 6.93 -18.97 -11.75
C VAL A 99 5.52 -19.13 -12.31
N TYR A 100 4.73 -18.05 -12.37
CA TYR A 100 3.40 -18.10 -13.00
C TYR A 100 3.49 -18.63 -14.44
N GLU A 101 4.37 -18.07 -15.27
CA GLU A 101 4.52 -18.48 -16.69
C GLU A 101 4.93 -19.93 -16.82
N THR A 102 5.91 -20.36 -16.02
CA THR A 102 6.41 -21.74 -16.01
C THR A 102 5.29 -22.72 -15.68
N GLN A 103 4.54 -22.46 -14.59
CA GLN A 103 3.47 -23.33 -14.14
C GLN A 103 2.27 -23.31 -15.11
N LYS A 104 1.94 -22.14 -15.67
CA LYS A 104 0.87 -22.01 -16.67
C LYS A 104 1.20 -22.78 -17.95
N LYS A 105 2.45 -22.71 -18.43
CA LYS A 105 2.94 -23.47 -19.59
C LYS A 105 2.93 -24.98 -19.33
N ALA A 106 3.16 -25.40 -18.08
CA ALA A 106 3.06 -26.79 -17.65
C ALA A 106 1.61 -27.29 -17.46
N GLY A 107 0.59 -26.48 -17.78
CA GLY A 107 -0.82 -26.88 -17.69
C GLY A 107 -1.36 -26.99 -16.27
N LYS A 108 -0.67 -26.40 -15.28
CA LYS A 108 -1.08 -26.44 -13.88
C LYS A 108 -2.38 -25.68 -13.63
N ASN A 109 -3.16 -26.15 -12.66
CA ASN A 109 -4.40 -25.49 -12.29
C ASN A 109 -4.15 -24.22 -11.45
N LYS A 110 -5.20 -23.44 -11.20
CA LYS A 110 -5.13 -22.17 -10.48
C LYS A 110 -4.44 -22.31 -9.11
N ASP A 111 -4.87 -23.26 -8.28
CA ASP A 111 -4.37 -23.40 -6.92
C ASP A 111 -2.93 -23.89 -6.88
N GLU A 112 -2.55 -24.80 -7.78
CA GLU A 112 -1.15 -25.22 -7.94
C GLU A 112 -0.25 -24.04 -8.34
N ILE A 113 -0.69 -23.20 -9.29
CA ILE A 113 0.07 -22.01 -9.71
C ILE A 113 0.23 -21.05 -8.53
N ILE A 114 -0.86 -20.74 -7.82
CA ILE A 114 -0.79 -19.79 -6.71
C ILE A 114 0.04 -20.35 -5.55
N GLN A 115 -0.01 -21.67 -5.30
CA GLN A 115 0.85 -22.29 -4.30
C GLN A 115 2.33 -22.19 -4.69
N ALA A 116 2.68 -22.45 -5.95
CA ALA A 116 4.05 -22.28 -6.44
C ALA A 116 4.53 -20.83 -6.32
N MET A 117 3.67 -19.86 -6.67
CA MET A 117 3.95 -18.43 -6.48
C MET A 117 4.14 -18.09 -5.00
N THR A 118 3.31 -18.64 -4.11
CA THR A 118 3.42 -18.45 -2.65
C THR A 118 4.75 -18.97 -2.12
N ASN A 119 5.15 -20.17 -2.53
CA ASN A 119 6.44 -20.74 -2.17
C ASN A 119 7.59 -19.83 -2.64
N LYS A 120 7.48 -19.26 -3.84
CA LYS A 120 8.48 -18.32 -4.36
C LYS A 120 8.52 -17.02 -3.55
N ILE A 121 7.37 -16.48 -3.14
CA ILE A 121 7.30 -15.29 -2.30
C ILE A 121 7.97 -15.54 -0.95
N ASN A 122 7.73 -16.70 -0.34
CA ASN A 122 8.39 -17.09 0.91
C ASN A 122 9.92 -17.21 0.74
N GLU A 123 10.37 -17.85 -0.34
CA GLU A 123 11.80 -17.98 -0.68
C GLU A 123 12.50 -16.62 -0.81
N LEU A 124 11.84 -15.64 -1.42
CA LEU A 124 12.40 -14.30 -1.68
C LEU A 124 12.28 -13.35 -0.47
N GLY A 125 11.51 -13.72 0.55
CA GLY A 125 11.04 -12.82 1.59
C GLY A 125 9.87 -11.97 1.10
N ALA A 126 8.72 -12.10 1.75
CA ALA A 126 7.46 -11.55 1.23
C ALA A 126 7.47 -10.01 1.11
N SER A 127 8.08 -9.32 2.07
CA SER A 127 8.23 -7.86 2.06
C SER A 127 9.12 -7.34 0.92
N SER A 128 10.02 -8.16 0.37
CA SER A 128 10.82 -7.79 -0.81
C SER A 128 10.01 -7.84 -2.11
N VAL A 129 8.96 -8.67 -2.14
CA VAL A 129 8.04 -8.81 -3.27
C VAL A 129 6.96 -7.72 -3.24
N SER A 130 6.43 -7.38 -2.06
CA SER A 130 5.43 -6.34 -1.90
C SER A 130 5.46 -5.72 -0.51
N THR A 131 5.38 -4.38 -0.46
CA THR A 131 5.27 -3.64 0.80
C THR A 131 4.04 -4.02 1.62
N HIS A 132 2.95 -4.48 0.97
CA HIS A 132 1.77 -5.03 1.67
C HIS A 132 2.09 -6.27 2.52
N CYS A 133 3.23 -6.94 2.30
CA CYS A 133 3.69 -8.07 3.11
C CYS A 133 4.74 -7.66 4.17
N ALA A 134 4.96 -6.36 4.40
CA ALA A 134 5.81 -5.89 5.49
C ALA A 134 5.17 -6.19 6.86
N ASP A 135 5.97 -6.12 7.92
CA ASP A 135 5.46 -6.18 9.29
C ASP A 135 4.55 -4.97 9.54
N PHE A 136 3.27 -5.24 9.76
CA PHE A 136 2.26 -4.20 9.93
C PHE A 136 2.51 -3.37 11.20
N ASN A 137 3.21 -3.91 12.20
CA ASN A 137 3.58 -3.17 13.41
C ASN A 137 4.65 -2.09 13.13
N VAL A 138 5.39 -2.21 12.02
CA VAL A 138 6.41 -1.24 11.61
C VAL A 138 5.89 -0.34 10.50
N VAL A 139 5.13 -0.89 9.55
CA VAL A 139 4.59 -0.16 8.40
C VAL A 139 3.19 -0.65 8.05
N ASN A 140 2.21 0.24 8.09
CA ASN A 140 0.89 0.00 7.50
C ASN A 140 0.91 0.42 6.04
N VAL A 141 0.38 -0.44 5.18
CA VAL A 141 0.21 -0.15 3.76
C VAL A 141 -1.26 -0.29 3.42
N VAL A 142 -1.80 0.69 2.70
CA VAL A 142 -3.21 0.69 2.27
C VAL A 142 -3.31 1.11 0.82
N ASP A 143 -4.22 0.47 0.08
CA ASP A 143 -4.63 0.92 -1.25
C ASP A 143 -5.99 1.62 -1.15
N ILE A 144 -6.07 2.87 -1.60
CA ILE A 144 -7.31 3.67 -1.68
C ILE A 144 -7.73 3.77 -3.15
N PRO A 145 -8.85 3.16 -3.57
CA PRO A 145 -9.23 3.15 -4.98
C PRO A 145 -9.67 4.53 -5.45
N HIS A 146 -9.23 4.95 -6.64
CA HIS A 146 -9.63 6.26 -7.21
C HIS A 146 -11.15 6.39 -7.33
N SER A 147 -11.83 5.28 -7.61
CA SER A 147 -13.28 5.24 -7.73
C SER A 147 -14.01 5.61 -6.45
N SER A 148 -13.45 5.37 -5.26
CA SER A 148 -14.09 5.80 -4.00
C SER A 148 -13.97 7.30 -3.79
N LEU A 149 -12.86 7.91 -4.22
CA LEU A 149 -12.56 9.32 -4.00
C LEU A 149 -13.31 10.25 -4.96
N GLY A 150 -13.76 9.75 -6.11
CA GLY A 150 -14.50 10.51 -7.11
C GLY A 150 -13.77 11.80 -7.52
N LYS A 151 -14.46 12.94 -7.47
CA LYS A 151 -13.90 14.25 -7.84
C LYS A 151 -12.81 14.75 -6.88
N ASN A 152 -12.71 14.19 -5.67
CA ASN A 152 -11.77 14.64 -4.63
C ASN A 152 -10.40 13.95 -4.71
N LYS A 153 -10.18 13.02 -5.66
CA LYS A 153 -8.97 12.20 -5.75
C LYS A 153 -7.66 13.03 -5.76
N GLU A 154 -7.58 14.09 -6.56
CA GLU A 154 -6.36 14.90 -6.66
C GLU A 154 -6.09 15.68 -5.37
N LYS A 155 -7.14 16.19 -4.73
CA LYS A 155 -7.02 16.87 -3.43
C LYS A 155 -6.54 15.88 -2.35
N PHE A 156 -7.12 14.68 -2.31
CA PHE A 156 -6.71 13.60 -1.43
C PHE A 156 -5.24 13.22 -1.61
N LYS A 157 -4.80 13.04 -2.85
CA LYS A 157 -3.39 12.76 -3.18
C LYS A 157 -2.46 13.87 -2.70
N ASN A 158 -2.81 15.13 -2.96
CA ASN A 158 -1.99 16.27 -2.56
C ASN A 158 -1.86 16.38 -1.04
N GLU A 159 -2.95 16.18 -0.29
CA GLU A 159 -2.92 16.17 1.18
C GLU A 159 -2.13 14.96 1.71
N ALA A 160 -2.29 13.78 1.11
CA ALA A 160 -1.50 12.60 1.47
C ALA A 160 0.01 12.86 1.27
N ILE A 161 0.41 13.48 0.16
CA ILE A 161 1.81 13.81 -0.12
C ILE A 161 2.35 14.84 0.88
N LYS A 162 1.55 15.83 1.29
CA LYS A 162 1.96 16.82 2.31
C LYS A 162 2.24 16.15 3.66
N LEU A 163 1.39 15.21 4.07
CA LEU A 163 1.48 14.54 5.38
C LEU A 163 2.50 13.40 5.41
N LEU A 164 2.67 12.65 4.31
CA LEU A 164 3.44 11.41 4.29
C LEU A 164 4.68 11.46 3.40
N SER A 165 4.87 12.52 2.63
CA SER A 165 5.84 12.67 1.51
C SER A 165 5.48 11.88 0.25
N LYS A 166 6.00 12.35 -0.89
CA LYS A 166 5.74 11.77 -2.22
C LYS A 166 6.24 10.32 -2.37
N ILE A 167 7.29 9.94 -1.67
CA ILE A 167 7.85 8.58 -1.76
C ILE A 167 6.92 7.52 -1.13
N ASN A 168 6.02 7.94 -0.24
CA ASN A 168 5.08 7.09 0.47
C ASN A 168 3.68 7.10 -0.14
N VAL A 169 3.48 7.80 -1.26
CA VAL A 169 2.20 7.89 -1.97
C VAL A 169 2.44 7.62 -3.45
N LEU A 170 2.16 6.39 -3.87
CA LEU A 170 2.24 5.99 -5.27
C LEU A 170 0.83 5.99 -5.90
N ASP A 171 0.76 6.35 -7.17
CA ASP A 171 -0.47 6.36 -7.97
C ASP A 171 -0.34 5.23 -9.00
N GLU A 172 -0.93 4.08 -8.69
CA GLU A 172 -0.76 2.86 -9.46
C GLU A 172 -2.01 1.98 -9.38
N ASN A 173 -2.25 1.16 -10.41
CA ASN A 173 -3.34 0.18 -10.39
C ASN A 173 -4.75 0.76 -10.09
N ASN A 174 -5.01 2.02 -10.47
CA ASN A 174 -6.22 2.78 -10.13
C ASN A 174 -6.44 3.00 -8.63
N CYS A 175 -5.38 3.00 -7.85
CA CYS A 175 -5.39 3.28 -6.42
C CYS A 175 -4.25 4.24 -6.05
N TYR A 176 -4.44 4.95 -4.94
CA TYR A 176 -3.31 5.50 -4.20
C TYR A 176 -2.79 4.42 -3.26
N HIS A 177 -1.57 3.97 -3.49
CA HIS A 177 -0.81 3.08 -2.63
C HIS A 177 -0.08 3.93 -1.58
N ILE A 178 -0.51 3.82 -0.33
CA ILE A 178 -0.08 4.68 0.76
C ILE A 178 0.68 3.85 1.80
N VAL A 179 1.87 4.31 2.13
CA VAL A 179 2.78 3.70 3.12
C VAL A 179 2.85 4.60 4.35
N ILE A 180 2.54 4.05 5.52
CA ILE A 180 2.54 4.77 6.81
C ILE A 180 3.44 4.04 7.80
N HIS A 181 4.58 4.64 8.11
CA HIS A 181 5.48 4.15 9.16
C HIS A 181 4.85 4.35 10.53
N GLN A 182 4.84 3.30 11.36
CA GLN A 182 4.25 3.34 12.69
C GLN A 182 5.18 4.08 13.66
N GLN A 183 4.58 4.78 14.64
CA GLN A 183 5.33 5.32 15.78
C GLN A 183 5.56 4.17 16.77
N ASN A 184 6.81 4.00 17.20
CA ASN A 184 7.17 3.11 18.31
C ASN A 184 6.83 3.76 19.65
#